data_AF-A0A341EL00-F1
#
_entry.id   AF-A0A341EL00-F1
#
_cell.length_a   1.000
_cell.length_b   1.000
_cell.length_c   1.000
_cell.angle_alpha   90.00
_cell.angle_beta   90.00
_cell.angle_gamma   90.00
#
_symmetry.space_group_name_H-M   'P 1'
#
loop_
_entity.id
_entity.type
_entity.pdbx_description
1 polymer ?
#
loop_
_entity_poly.entity_id
_entity_poly.type
_entity_poly.pdbx_seq_one_letter_code
_entity_poly.pdbx_strand_id
1 'polypeptide(L)'
;MHYGRQPQKALEENLKEVTTYSVGQVRVAGLVASYYGTQRSVRNNAGEVVYGGSDLIVIRGDLTALQRRENPEAAQRAIAQARVFDDAASDCFEGFLASRRNYDVAQGLDARGTWRSGVLEQSWRVGGATSAEVLALEAFQADSSLDVLRASSVEKYGEETQVPEGAITFYRGSDEYGGSIVKYAMVET
;
A
#
# COMPACT_ATOMS: atom_id res chain seq x y z
N MET A 1 4.76 -31.12 23.35
CA MET A 1 5.35 -30.58 22.11
C MET A 1 4.79 -31.36 20.93
N HIS A 2 3.90 -30.75 20.15
CA HIS A 2 3.63 -31.02 18.73
C HIS A 2 2.28 -30.41 18.39
N TYR A 3 2.29 -29.36 17.57
CA TYR A 3 1.45 -29.23 16.38
C TYR A 3 2.09 -28.12 15.54
N GLY A 4 3.10 -28.51 14.76
CA GLY A 4 3.50 -27.70 13.62
C GLY A 4 2.33 -27.75 12.63
N ARG A 5 1.51 -26.69 12.60
CA ARG A 5 0.55 -26.51 11.51
C ARG A 5 1.35 -26.53 10.21
N GLN A 6 1.03 -27.47 9.33
CA GLN A 6 1.56 -27.43 7.97
C GLN A 6 1.22 -26.07 7.35
N PRO A 7 2.13 -25.45 6.57
CA PRO A 7 1.80 -24.22 5.88
C PRO A 7 0.57 -24.45 5.00
N GLN A 8 -0.51 -23.71 5.28
CA GLN A 8 -1.65 -23.69 4.39
C GLN A 8 -1.20 -22.99 3.10
N LYS A 9 -1.28 -23.70 1.99
CA LYS A 9 -1.05 -23.11 0.68
C LYS A 9 -2.31 -22.34 0.30
N ALA A 10 -2.17 -21.03 0.07
CA ALA A 10 -3.19 -20.26 -0.61
C ALA A 10 -3.10 -20.57 -2.12
N LEU A 11 -4.25 -20.70 -2.77
CA LEU A 11 -4.35 -20.72 -4.23
C LEU A 11 -4.98 -19.40 -4.64
N GLU A 12 -4.24 -18.61 -5.41
CA GLU A 12 -4.71 -17.34 -5.95
C GLU A 12 -5.12 -17.54 -7.41
N GLU A 13 -6.27 -16.99 -7.77
CA GLU A 13 -6.72 -17.00 -9.16
C GLU A 13 -5.91 -16.00 -9.97
N ASN A 14 -5.36 -16.44 -11.11
CA ASN A 14 -4.61 -15.55 -11.99
C ASN A 14 -5.57 -14.58 -12.71
N LEU A 15 -5.52 -13.32 -12.30
CA LEU A 15 -6.33 -12.25 -12.89
C LEU A 15 -5.58 -11.56 -14.03
N LYS A 16 -6.34 -11.07 -15.01
CA LYS A 16 -5.89 -10.20 -16.11
C LYS A 16 -6.35 -8.77 -15.85
N GLU A 17 -5.68 -7.80 -16.47
CA GLU A 17 -6.02 -6.37 -16.35
C GLU A 17 -6.07 -5.92 -14.87
N VAL A 18 -5.10 -6.39 -14.09
CA VAL A 18 -5.11 -6.23 -12.63
C VAL A 18 -4.76 -4.82 -12.23
N THR A 19 -5.63 -4.23 -11.40
CA THR A 19 -5.29 -3.11 -10.53
C THR A 19 -5.10 -3.65 -9.12
N THR A 20 -3.95 -3.38 -8.50
CA THR A 20 -3.72 -3.72 -7.09
C THR A 20 -3.88 -2.47 -6.25
N TYR A 21 -4.78 -2.54 -5.28
CA TYR A 21 -5.03 -1.49 -4.31
C TYR A 21 -4.22 -1.74 -3.03
N SER A 22 -3.48 -0.74 -2.58
CA SER A 22 -2.90 -0.71 -1.24
C SER A 22 -3.95 -0.11 -0.30
N VAL A 23 -4.42 -0.87 0.69
CA VAL A 23 -5.30 -0.37 1.75
C VAL A 23 -4.62 -0.57 3.10
N GLY A 24 -4.52 0.47 3.92
CA GLY A 24 -3.84 0.32 5.19
C GLY A 24 -4.15 1.38 6.24
N GLN A 25 -3.57 1.17 7.41
CA GLN A 25 -3.68 2.03 8.58
C GLN A 25 -2.34 2.06 9.31
N VAL A 26 -1.94 3.26 9.72
CA VAL A 26 -0.75 3.51 10.54
C VAL A 26 -1.14 4.28 11.80
N ARG A 27 -0.53 3.92 12.93
CA ARG A 27 -0.71 4.50 14.26
C ARG A 27 0.65 4.83 14.85
N VAL A 28 0.95 6.12 15.02
CA VAL A 28 2.23 6.57 15.59
C VAL A 28 2.06 7.93 16.27
N ALA A 29 2.73 8.15 17.41
CA ALA A 29 2.71 9.43 18.14
C ALA A 29 1.31 10.01 18.40
N GLY A 30 0.32 9.15 18.66
CA GLY A 30 -1.08 9.56 18.88
C GLY A 30 -1.87 9.89 17.61
N LEU A 31 -1.24 9.85 16.43
CA LEU A 31 -1.89 9.98 15.14
C LEU A 31 -2.37 8.62 14.64
N VAL A 32 -3.53 8.62 14.00
CA VAL A 32 -4.05 7.49 13.23
C VAL A 32 -4.32 8.01 11.83
N ALA A 33 -3.72 7.36 10.82
CA ALA A 33 -3.98 7.63 9.42
C ALA A 33 -4.33 6.34 8.71
N SER A 34 -5.29 6.41 7.80
CA SER A 34 -5.71 5.28 6.96
C SER A 34 -5.73 5.70 5.51
N TYR A 35 -5.50 4.76 4.61
CA TYR A 35 -5.39 5.05 3.20
C TYR A 35 -5.95 3.94 2.34
N TYR A 36 -6.34 4.34 1.13
CA TYR A 36 -6.38 3.44 -0.02
C TYR A 36 -5.59 4.08 -1.16
N GLY A 37 -5.16 3.28 -2.11
CA GLY A 37 -4.42 3.77 -3.25
C GLY A 37 -4.13 2.67 -4.24
N THR A 38 -3.51 2.99 -5.36
CA THR A 38 -3.12 2.00 -6.37
C THR A 38 -1.62 1.82 -6.39
N GLN A 39 -1.19 0.58 -6.54
CA GLN A 39 0.20 0.24 -6.78
C GLN A 39 0.56 0.57 -8.23
N ARG A 40 1.78 1.07 -8.40
CA ARG A 40 2.39 1.33 -9.70
C ARG A 40 3.27 0.16 -10.07
N SER A 41 3.24 -0.23 -11.33
CA SER A 41 4.26 -1.10 -11.91
C SER A 41 5.21 -0.29 -12.79
N VAL A 42 6.50 -0.59 -12.71
CA VAL A 42 7.57 0.03 -13.52
C VAL A 42 8.41 -1.06 -14.16
N ARG A 43 9.16 -0.72 -15.21
CA ARG A 43 10.19 -1.61 -15.74
C ARG A 43 11.49 -1.39 -15.00
N ASN A 44 12.12 -2.47 -14.54
CA ASN A 44 13.46 -2.41 -13.96
C ASN A 44 14.53 -2.30 -15.06
N ASN A 45 15.81 -2.24 -14.67
CA ASN A 45 16.93 -2.17 -15.62
C ASN A 45 17.07 -3.42 -16.51
N ALA A 46 16.45 -4.55 -16.14
CA ALA A 46 16.37 -5.76 -16.97
C ALA A 46 15.13 -5.80 -17.89
N GLY A 47 14.27 -4.78 -17.84
CA GLY A 47 13.03 -4.70 -18.62
C GLY A 47 11.83 -5.44 -18.01
N GLU A 48 11.99 -6.04 -16.83
CA GLU A 48 10.96 -6.78 -16.11
C GLU A 48 9.98 -5.84 -15.43
N VAL A 49 8.70 -6.23 -15.35
CA VAL A 49 7.66 -5.44 -14.68
C VAL A 49 7.71 -5.74 -13.19
N VAL A 50 8.04 -4.73 -12.39
CA VAL A 50 8.19 -4.81 -10.93
C VAL A 50 7.35 -3.73 -10.25
N TYR A 51 7.21 -3.84 -8.93
CA TYR A 51 6.58 -2.80 -8.11
C TYR A 51 7.38 -1.49 -8.19
N GLY A 52 6.68 -0.37 -8.41
CA GLY A 52 7.25 0.96 -8.62
C GLY A 52 6.74 2.01 -7.62
N GLY A 53 6.21 1.58 -6.48
CA GLY A 53 5.60 2.46 -5.48
C GLY A 53 4.07 2.48 -5.52
N SER A 54 3.45 3.34 -4.72
CA SER A 54 2.00 3.48 -4.62
C SER A 54 1.58 4.94 -4.67
N ASP A 55 0.40 5.22 -5.22
CA ASP A 55 -0.28 6.51 -5.08
C ASP A 55 -1.46 6.34 -4.14
N LEU A 56 -1.45 7.07 -3.03
CA LEU A 56 -2.40 6.91 -1.93
C LEU A 56 -3.26 8.16 -1.75
N ILE A 57 -4.53 7.94 -1.42
CA ILE A 57 -5.38 8.90 -0.72
C ILE A 57 -5.30 8.53 0.76
N VAL A 58 -4.73 9.43 1.56
CA VAL A 58 -4.54 9.22 2.99
C VAL A 58 -5.47 10.15 3.75
N ILE A 59 -6.14 9.63 4.77
CA ILE A 59 -7.00 10.40 5.65
C ILE A 59 -6.48 10.34 7.09
N ARG A 60 -6.85 11.36 7.88
CA ARG A 60 -6.79 11.25 9.34
C ARG A 60 -7.96 10.39 9.82
N GLY A 61 -7.67 9.35 10.59
CA GLY A 61 -8.66 8.41 11.13
C GLY A 61 -8.38 6.95 10.80
N ASP A 62 -9.23 6.08 11.35
CA ASP A 62 -9.13 4.62 11.21
C ASP A 62 -9.75 4.09 9.91
N LEU A 63 -9.62 2.78 9.67
CA LEU A 63 -10.20 2.12 8.49
C LEU A 63 -11.74 2.29 8.41
N THR A 64 -12.41 2.42 9.56
CA THR A 64 -13.85 2.68 9.59
C THR A 64 -14.17 4.10 9.11
N ALA A 65 -13.37 5.09 9.50
CA ALA A 65 -13.46 6.45 8.98
C ALA A 65 -13.20 6.48 7.46
N LEU A 66 -12.23 5.70 6.98
CA LEU A 66 -11.92 5.57 5.56
C LEU A 66 -13.11 5.02 4.76
N GLN A 67 -13.71 3.93 5.24
CA GLN A 67 -14.88 3.30 4.61
C GLN A 67 -16.10 4.22 4.54
N ARG A 68 -16.26 5.14 5.50
CA ARG A 68 -17.41 6.06 5.57
C ARG A 68 -17.33 7.21 4.57
N ARG A 69 -16.15 7.50 4.00
CA ARG A 69 -16.00 8.57 3.00
C ARG A 69 -16.57 8.14 1.66
N GLU A 70 -16.93 9.13 0.86
CA GLU A 70 -17.25 8.92 -0.55
C GLU A 70 -15.95 8.60 -1.31
N ASN A 71 -15.85 7.35 -1.77
CA ASN A 71 -14.72 6.83 -2.51
C ASN A 71 -15.23 6.20 -3.83
N PRO A 72 -14.39 6.10 -4.87
CA PRO A 72 -14.73 5.34 -6.07
C PRO A 72 -15.16 3.90 -5.70
N GLU A 73 -16.13 3.33 -6.41
CA GLU A 73 -16.72 2.02 -6.07
C GLU A 73 -15.65 0.92 -5.92
N ALA A 74 -14.68 0.89 -6.82
CA ALA A 74 -13.54 -0.02 -6.80
C ALA A 74 -12.71 0.10 -5.50
N ALA A 75 -12.37 1.34 -5.11
CA ALA A 75 -11.68 1.61 -3.85
C ALA A 75 -12.54 1.21 -2.65
N GLN A 76 -13.83 1.51 -2.68
CA GLN A 76 -14.73 1.20 -1.58
C GLN A 76 -14.84 -0.32 -1.32
N ARG A 77 -14.83 -1.10 -2.40
CA ARG A 77 -14.78 -2.55 -2.34
C ARG A 77 -13.45 -3.06 -1.79
N ALA A 78 -12.33 -2.47 -2.23
CA ALA A 78 -11.01 -2.83 -1.70
C ALA A 78 -10.91 -2.56 -0.19
N ILE A 79 -11.40 -1.41 0.28
CA ILE A 79 -11.42 -1.08 1.71
C ILE A 79 -12.29 -2.07 2.47
N ALA A 80 -13.47 -2.43 1.96
CA ALA A 80 -14.35 -3.39 2.61
C ALA A 80 -13.68 -4.76 2.79
N GLN A 81 -13.01 -5.27 1.74
CA GLN A 81 -12.32 -6.55 1.79
C GLN A 81 -11.09 -6.54 2.70
N ALA A 82 -10.30 -5.46 2.64
CA ALA A 82 -9.18 -5.27 3.55
C ALA A 82 -9.62 -5.23 5.02
N ARG A 83 -10.76 -4.59 5.32
CA ARG A 83 -11.35 -4.57 6.67
C ARG A 83 -11.80 -5.95 7.14
N VAL A 84 -12.48 -6.71 6.28
CA VAL A 84 -12.88 -8.10 6.61
C VAL A 84 -11.64 -8.93 6.97
N PHE A 85 -10.53 -8.75 6.26
CA PHE A 85 -9.27 -9.41 6.58
C PHE A 85 -8.64 -8.89 7.88
N ASP A 86 -8.61 -7.57 8.10
CA ASP A 86 -8.08 -6.94 9.33
C ASP A 86 -8.82 -7.41 10.59
N ASP A 87 -10.16 -7.45 10.51
CA ASP A 87 -11.03 -7.91 11.59
C ASP A 87 -10.76 -9.41 11.86
N ALA A 88 -10.72 -10.26 10.82
CA ALA A 88 -10.42 -11.68 10.97
C ALA A 88 -9.02 -11.94 11.55
N ALA A 89 -8.01 -11.16 11.15
CA ALA A 89 -6.67 -11.24 11.72
C ALA A 89 -6.67 -10.87 13.21
N SER A 90 -7.39 -9.80 13.58
CA SER A 90 -7.52 -9.37 14.97
C SER A 90 -8.22 -10.42 15.84
N ASP A 91 -9.25 -11.09 15.31
CA ASP A 91 -9.99 -12.15 16.00
C ASP A 91 -9.16 -13.45 16.14
N CYS A 92 -8.32 -13.76 15.14
CA CYS A 92 -7.51 -14.98 15.14
C CYS A 92 -6.28 -14.89 16.04
N PHE A 93 -5.77 -13.69 16.30
CA PHE A 93 -4.54 -13.47 17.05
C PHE A 93 -4.82 -12.57 18.26
N GLU A 94 -5.26 -13.16 19.36
CA GLU A 94 -5.49 -12.44 20.61
C GLU A 94 -4.23 -11.67 21.06
N GLY A 95 -4.40 -10.39 21.41
CA GLY A 95 -3.29 -9.51 21.78
C GLY A 95 -2.42 -9.05 20.61
N PHE A 96 -2.78 -9.37 19.37
CA PHE A 96 -2.07 -8.89 18.18
C PHE A 96 -2.10 -7.36 18.11
N LEU A 97 -0.91 -6.79 18.02
CA LEU A 97 -0.72 -5.35 17.88
C LEU A 97 0.28 -5.07 16.77
N ALA A 98 -0.19 -4.40 15.72
CA ALA A 98 0.63 -3.82 14.68
C ALA A 98 0.29 -2.34 14.52
N SER A 99 1.30 -1.49 14.69
CA SER A 99 1.19 -0.05 14.50
C SER A 99 1.02 0.34 13.03
N ARG A 100 1.47 -0.51 12.10
CA ARG A 100 1.24 -0.38 10.66
C ARG A 100 0.59 -1.65 10.14
N ARG A 101 -0.48 -1.50 9.36
CA ARG A 101 -1.13 -2.60 8.64
C ARG A 101 -1.43 -2.20 7.20
N ASN A 102 -1.10 -3.06 6.25
CA ASN A 102 -1.35 -2.87 4.82
C ASN A 102 -1.86 -4.16 4.20
N TYR A 103 -2.81 -4.04 3.28
CA TYR A 103 -3.44 -5.12 2.53
C TYR A 103 -3.42 -4.77 1.06
N ASP A 104 -2.87 -5.67 0.25
CA ASP A 104 -2.87 -5.54 -1.20
C ASP A 104 -4.11 -6.25 -1.73
N VAL A 105 -4.99 -5.51 -2.40
CA VAL A 105 -6.27 -6.02 -2.93
C VAL A 105 -6.23 -5.98 -4.45
N ALA A 106 -6.19 -7.13 -5.09
CA ALA A 106 -6.28 -7.21 -6.54
C ALA A 106 -7.73 -7.09 -7.01
N GLN A 107 -7.91 -6.42 -8.14
CA GLN A 107 -9.15 -6.32 -8.89
C GLN A 107 -8.84 -6.52 -10.37
N GLY A 108 -9.56 -7.42 -11.04
CA GLY A 108 -9.29 -7.77 -12.43
C GLY A 108 -10.22 -8.85 -12.97
N LEU A 109 -9.94 -9.34 -14.17
CA LEU A 109 -10.74 -10.36 -14.84
C LEU A 109 -10.13 -11.75 -14.66
N ASP A 110 -10.94 -12.74 -14.28
CA ASP A 110 -10.49 -14.13 -14.27
C ASP A 110 -10.31 -14.70 -15.69
N ALA A 111 -9.89 -15.97 -15.78
CA ALA A 111 -9.68 -16.65 -17.06
C ALA A 111 -10.95 -16.75 -17.94
N ARG A 112 -12.15 -16.60 -17.33
CA ARG A 112 -13.46 -16.61 -18.01
C ARG A 112 -13.96 -15.20 -18.32
N GLY A 113 -13.18 -14.16 -18.02
CA GLY A 113 -13.59 -12.76 -18.18
C GLY A 113 -14.56 -12.28 -17.11
N THR A 114 -14.72 -13.00 -16.00
CA THR A 114 -15.55 -12.55 -14.89
C THR A 114 -14.71 -11.65 -13.99
N TRP A 115 -15.26 -10.48 -13.63
CA TRP A 115 -14.59 -9.57 -12.72
C TRP A 115 -14.48 -10.19 -11.30
N ARG A 116 -13.28 -10.14 -10.73
CA ARG A 116 -12.93 -10.66 -9.41
C ARG A 116 -12.18 -9.62 -8.60
N SER A 117 -12.26 -9.78 -7.29
CA SER A 117 -11.47 -8.98 -6.36
C SER A 117 -11.27 -9.70 -5.04
N GLY A 118 -10.08 -9.56 -4.46
CA GLY A 118 -9.73 -10.16 -3.18
C GLY A 118 -8.40 -9.65 -2.62
N VAL A 119 -8.22 -9.83 -1.31
CA VAL A 119 -6.96 -9.55 -0.62
C VAL A 119 -5.94 -10.62 -1.03
N LEU A 120 -4.80 -10.17 -1.56
CA LEU A 120 -3.68 -11.02 -1.97
C LEU A 120 -2.66 -11.19 -0.85
N GLU A 121 -2.19 -10.06 -0.30
CA GLU A 121 -1.09 -10.03 0.66
C GLU A 121 -1.42 -9.09 1.82
N GLN A 122 -0.95 -9.47 3.02
CA GLN A 122 -0.88 -8.62 4.20
C GLN A 122 0.58 -8.26 4.53
N SER A 123 0.82 -7.00 4.86
CA SER A 123 2.13 -6.50 5.27
C SER A 123 2.01 -5.63 6.53
N TRP A 124 2.59 -6.11 7.62
CA TRP A 124 2.61 -5.44 8.94
C TRP A 124 4.01 -4.97 9.37
N ARG A 125 4.90 -4.84 8.38
CA ARG A 125 6.28 -4.35 8.51
C ARG A 125 6.48 -3.12 7.63
N VAL A 126 7.66 -2.50 7.67
CA VAL A 126 8.06 -1.53 6.63
C VAL A 126 7.92 -2.17 5.24
N GLY A 127 7.34 -1.41 4.31
CA GLY A 127 7.07 -1.86 2.95
C GLY A 127 7.09 -0.72 1.93
N GLY A 128 6.70 -1.02 0.70
CA GLY A 128 6.80 -0.10 -0.44
C GLY A 128 5.95 1.17 -0.35
N ALA A 129 4.94 1.20 0.53
CA ALA A 129 4.09 2.37 0.76
C ALA A 129 4.57 3.24 1.94
N THR A 130 5.54 2.76 2.74
CA THR A 130 5.86 3.37 4.05
C THR A 130 6.37 4.80 3.95
N SER A 131 7.14 5.15 2.92
CA SER A 131 7.60 6.54 2.77
C SER A 131 6.44 7.51 2.53
N ALA A 132 5.41 7.12 1.79
CA ALA A 132 4.20 7.91 1.61
C ALA A 132 3.40 8.07 2.92
N GLU A 133 3.30 6.98 3.70
CA GLU A 133 2.64 6.99 5.02
C GLU A 133 3.33 7.98 5.98
N VAL A 134 4.66 7.97 6.02
CA VAL A 134 5.44 8.86 6.89
C VAL A 134 5.23 10.32 6.51
N LEU A 135 5.33 10.67 5.22
CA LEU A 135 5.10 12.05 4.79
C LEU A 135 3.67 12.52 5.04
N ALA A 136 2.69 11.62 4.90
CA ALA A 136 1.30 11.94 5.23
C ALA A 136 1.13 12.25 6.72
N LEU A 137 1.77 11.47 7.59
CA LEU A 137 1.75 11.70 9.04
C LEU A 137 2.44 13.01 9.42
N GLU A 138 3.58 13.34 8.80
CA GLU A 138 4.26 14.62 9.01
C GLU A 138 3.37 15.80 8.60
N ALA A 139 2.70 15.71 7.45
CA ALA A 139 1.75 16.73 6.99
C ALA A 139 0.56 16.89 7.96
N PHE A 140 -0.03 15.78 8.42
CA PHE A 140 -1.10 15.81 9.43
C PHE A 140 -0.62 16.32 10.80
N GLN A 141 0.65 16.15 11.13
CA GLN A 141 1.21 16.71 12.36
C GLN A 141 1.43 18.22 12.24
N ALA A 142 1.86 18.69 11.07
CA ALA A 142 2.12 20.10 10.80
C ALA A 142 0.83 20.93 10.68
N ASP A 143 -0.25 20.33 10.15
CA ASP A 143 -1.54 20.99 9.98
C ASP A 143 -2.68 20.13 10.53
N SER A 144 -3.28 20.58 11.64
CA SER A 144 -4.42 19.91 12.27
C SER A 144 -5.73 20.06 11.50
N SER A 145 -5.83 21.00 10.56
CA SER A 145 -7.01 21.18 9.70
C SER A 145 -7.01 20.26 8.47
N LEU A 146 -5.86 19.63 8.18
CA LEU A 146 -5.74 18.68 7.10
C LEU A 146 -6.31 17.31 7.50
N ASP A 147 -7.38 16.91 6.81
CA ASP A 147 -8.12 15.65 7.04
C ASP A 147 -7.94 14.62 5.92
N VAL A 148 -7.43 15.05 4.76
CA VAL A 148 -7.14 14.20 3.60
C VAL A 148 -5.99 14.82 2.82
N LEU A 149 -5.16 13.97 2.22
CA LEU A 149 -4.11 14.38 1.29
C LEU A 149 -3.81 13.24 0.32
N ARG A 150 -3.04 13.53 -0.72
CA ARG A 150 -2.44 12.52 -1.59
C ARG A 150 -0.99 12.31 -1.19
N ALA A 151 -0.56 11.06 -1.11
CA ALA A 151 0.82 10.72 -0.83
C ALA A 151 1.29 9.64 -1.80
N SER A 152 2.46 9.81 -2.37
CA SER A 152 3.03 8.84 -3.31
C SER A 152 4.39 8.37 -2.83
N SER A 153 4.61 7.06 -2.92
CA SER A 153 5.95 6.47 -2.92
C SER A 153 6.30 6.07 -4.34
N VAL A 154 7.55 6.28 -4.73
CA VAL A 154 8.00 6.00 -6.09
C VAL A 154 9.34 5.31 -6.07
N GLU A 155 9.44 4.25 -6.86
CA GLU A 155 10.67 3.56 -7.19
C GLU A 155 10.83 3.58 -8.71
N LYS A 156 11.98 4.09 -9.19
CA LYS A 156 12.28 4.20 -10.62
C LYS A 156 13.72 3.75 -10.88
N TYR A 157 13.92 3.16 -12.06
CA TYR A 157 15.17 2.56 -12.50
C TYR A 157 15.77 3.39 -13.65
N GLY A 158 17.10 3.42 -13.73
CA GLY A 158 17.87 4.13 -14.75
C GLY A 158 18.60 5.37 -14.21
N GLU A 159 19.79 5.65 -14.78
CA GLU A 159 20.70 6.72 -14.32
C GLU A 159 20.13 8.13 -14.46
N GLU A 160 19.35 8.39 -15.52
CA GLU A 160 18.81 9.71 -15.83
C GLU A 160 17.41 9.96 -15.23
N THR A 161 17.04 9.18 -14.20
CA THR A 161 15.71 9.34 -13.60
C THR A 161 15.55 10.68 -12.91
N GLN A 162 14.67 11.52 -13.45
CA GLN A 162 14.29 12.79 -12.84
C GLN A 162 13.35 12.57 -11.65
N VAL A 163 13.63 13.30 -10.58
CA VAL A 163 12.79 13.38 -9.38
C VAL A 163 12.03 14.70 -9.43
N PRO A 164 10.70 14.70 -9.21
CA PRO A 164 9.90 15.92 -9.16
C PRO A 164 10.39 16.91 -8.10
N GLU A 165 10.19 18.20 -8.34
CA GLU A 165 10.39 19.22 -7.32
C GLU A 165 9.47 18.97 -6.12
N GLY A 166 9.97 19.21 -4.91
CA GLY A 166 9.23 18.96 -3.66
C GLY A 166 9.20 17.50 -3.20
N ALA A 167 9.68 16.55 -4.00
CA ALA A 167 9.82 15.17 -3.56
C ALA A 167 11.02 14.97 -2.62
N ILE A 168 10.83 14.16 -1.59
CA ILE A 168 11.89 13.75 -0.67
C ILE A 168 12.54 12.50 -1.21
N THR A 169 13.77 12.64 -1.70
CA THR A 169 14.61 11.50 -2.14
C THR A 169 15.28 10.89 -0.93
N PHE A 170 14.99 9.62 -0.64
CA PHE A 170 15.63 8.89 0.47
C PHE A 170 16.62 7.84 -0.02
N TYR A 171 16.65 7.54 -1.33
CA TYR A 171 17.69 6.72 -1.93
C TYR A 171 17.95 7.11 -3.39
N ARG A 172 19.23 7.24 -3.75
CA ARG A 172 19.70 7.30 -5.15
C ARG A 172 21.05 6.62 -5.22
N GLY A 173 21.16 5.57 -6.03
CA GLY A 173 22.39 4.81 -6.15
C GLY A 173 22.25 3.65 -7.13
N SER A 174 23.30 2.85 -7.24
CA SER A 174 23.25 1.58 -7.98
C SER A 174 23.14 0.43 -7.00
N ASP A 175 22.19 -0.47 -7.26
CA ASP A 175 22.15 -1.79 -6.66
C ASP A 175 23.06 -2.73 -7.47
N GLU A 176 23.84 -3.58 -6.79
CA GLU A 176 24.75 -4.55 -7.40
C GLU A 176 24.02 -5.51 -8.35
N TYR A 177 22.75 -5.82 -8.05
CA TYR A 177 21.93 -6.73 -8.85
C TYR A 177 20.91 -6.00 -9.74
N GLY A 178 20.34 -4.91 -9.24
CA GLY A 178 19.25 -4.17 -9.88
C GLY A 178 19.69 -2.96 -10.72
N GLY A 179 20.95 -2.55 -10.66
CA GLY A 179 21.47 -1.35 -11.33
C GLY A 179 20.98 -0.03 -10.72
N SER A 180 21.10 1.07 -11.47
CA SER A 180 20.74 2.42 -11.00
C SER A 180 19.26 2.53 -10.64
N ILE A 181 18.98 3.03 -9.44
CA ILE A 181 17.65 3.15 -8.86
C ILE A 181 17.53 4.42 -7.99
N VAL A 182 16.36 5.05 -8.07
CA VAL A 182 15.98 6.17 -7.20
C VAL A 182 14.66 5.86 -6.50
N LYS A 183 14.60 6.18 -5.20
CA LYS A 183 13.40 6.06 -4.39
C LYS A 183 13.11 7.39 -3.72
N TYR A 184 11.88 7.86 -3.90
CA TYR A 184 11.41 9.11 -3.33
C TYR A 184 9.94 9.00 -2.92
N ALA A 185 9.50 9.96 -2.12
CA ALA A 185 8.09 10.13 -1.79
C ALA A 185 7.72 11.61 -1.85
N MET A 186 6.42 11.87 -2.01
CA MET A 186 5.88 13.23 -2.05
C MET A 186 4.45 13.25 -1.51
N VAL A 187 4.01 14.43 -1.09
CA VAL A 187 2.63 14.70 -0.67
C VAL A 187 2.07 15.86 -1.47
N GLU A 188 0.77 15.79 -1.76
CA GLU A 188 -0.03 16.89 -2.32
C GLU A 188 -1.23 17.07 -1.39
N THR A 189 -1.32 18.22 -0.74
CA THR A 189 -2.35 18.55 0.27
C THR A 189 -3.51 19.33 -0.34
#